data_AF-A0A2C9L8H4-F1
#
_entry.id   AF-A0A2C9L8H4-F1
#
_cell.length_a   1.000
_cell.length_b   1.000
_cell.length_c   1.000
_cell.angle_alpha   90.00
_cell.angle_beta   90.00
_cell.angle_gamma   90.00
#
_symmetry.space_group_name_H-M   'P 1'
#
loop_
_entity.id
_entity.type
_entity.pdbx_description
1 polymer ?
#
loop_
_entity_poly.entity_id
_entity_poly.type
_entity_poly.pdbx_seq_one_letter_code
_entity_poly.pdbx_strand_id
1 'polypeptide(L)'
;MPFTNTVTYFICKCANLESLQHCIQTGVWACQDRSNPPHPKDLLFSAYSQGSVVFIYSVNNQRGWHGYAQSVRDSLPESTNNYSQCDHSCDSKFCGKNFKQKVQGDSESSEDGSSTKTWYFFKIVWMKNFLDFNKQECLPFENTTELLLPDGTPLNKARNWQQVSQEVGRRVCCLIDEHHQKLCLEKQMKRMTKSSLYEESFLKQEEASITTETDGWVTAVEKVKRELGKVHLVCPFGSQRYNCSVAQSDQDIFIVYQAKTTQMLSLDPPRQTIKNSEKLFVDYTVLELQRYCELLLMGDQRCVETLFLSDTKALYLASPEWKELCRVRDKLLTKSCFEKYLKEAQGTNGLKQLEKWKVSNSEVEDLPPQLNKLAYICLRLLQNARELVSMRTLQVYRSEDSLERTELLDVRLGKYKYSKVMLLFQRYLSEIDSHKDSIENDKIYEAKPMIDKWLISSRLQDLQENPFAASLVLLK
;
A
#
# COMPACT_ATOMS: atom_id res chain seq x y z
N MET A 1 20.31 -50.37 -22.23
CA MET A 1 21.03 -49.09 -22.12
C MET A 1 20.34 -48.27 -21.05
N PRO A 2 20.97 -47.97 -19.90
CA PRO A 2 20.37 -47.08 -18.92
C PRO A 2 20.25 -45.70 -19.56
N PHE A 3 19.02 -45.17 -19.67
CA PHE A 3 18.80 -43.78 -20.08
C PHE A 3 19.52 -42.89 -19.08
N THR A 4 20.66 -42.30 -19.48
CA THR A 4 21.23 -41.18 -18.73
C THR A 4 20.20 -40.06 -18.82
N ASN A 5 19.61 -39.68 -17.69
CA ASN A 5 18.70 -38.53 -17.61
C ASN A 5 19.52 -37.26 -17.86
N THR A 6 19.81 -36.96 -19.13
CA THR A 6 20.49 -35.74 -19.50
C THR A 6 19.54 -34.56 -19.31
N VAL A 7 20.10 -33.43 -18.85
CA VAL A 7 19.34 -32.21 -18.67
C VAL A 7 19.90 -31.16 -19.63
N THR A 8 19.05 -30.66 -20.52
CA THR A 8 19.40 -29.63 -21.49
C THR A 8 18.93 -28.28 -20.98
N TYR A 9 19.80 -27.27 -21.04
CA TYR A 9 19.54 -25.94 -20.52
C TYR A 9 19.49 -24.91 -21.65
N PHE A 10 18.49 -24.02 -21.60
CA PHE A 10 18.32 -22.92 -22.55
C PHE A 10 18.19 -21.58 -21.84
N ILE A 11 18.84 -20.55 -22.37
CA ILE A 11 18.63 -19.16 -21.94
C ILE A 11 17.39 -18.58 -22.63
N CYS A 12 16.43 -18.11 -21.84
CA CYS A 12 15.20 -17.46 -22.31
C CYS A 12 15.24 -15.96 -22.00
N LYS A 13 15.17 -15.12 -23.04
CA LYS A 13 15.14 -13.66 -22.91
C LYS A 13 13.70 -13.15 -23.05
N CYS A 14 13.19 -12.55 -21.98
CA CYS A 14 11.87 -11.94 -21.94
C CYS A 14 11.96 -10.48 -22.40
N ALA A 15 10.98 -10.03 -23.19
CA ALA A 15 10.93 -8.65 -23.64
C ALA A 15 10.70 -7.66 -22.48
N ASN A 16 9.86 -8.04 -21.52
CA ASN A 16 9.52 -7.23 -20.36
C ASN A 16 9.11 -8.11 -19.17
N LEU A 17 8.95 -7.48 -18.01
CA LEU A 17 8.63 -8.13 -16.75
C LEU A 17 7.16 -8.63 -16.71
N GLU A 18 6.26 -7.99 -17.44
CA GLU A 18 4.84 -8.38 -17.51
C GLU A 18 4.69 -9.76 -18.16
N SER A 19 5.40 -10.02 -19.27
CA SER A 19 5.44 -11.34 -19.91
C SER A 19 5.98 -12.43 -18.98
N LEU A 20 7.02 -12.11 -18.19
CA LEU A 20 7.56 -13.03 -17.21
C LEU A 20 6.57 -13.30 -16.07
N GLN A 21 5.91 -12.26 -15.55
CA GLN A 21 4.88 -12.39 -14.51
C GLN A 21 3.73 -13.27 -14.96
N HIS A 22 3.26 -13.06 -16.19
CA HIS A 22 2.22 -13.88 -16.78
C HIS A 22 2.65 -15.35 -16.88
N CYS A 23 3.86 -15.61 -17.39
CA CYS A 23 4.44 -16.96 -17.46
C CYS A 23 4.53 -17.65 -16.08
N ILE A 24 4.90 -16.90 -15.02
CA ILE A 24 4.93 -17.42 -13.66
C ILE A 24 3.53 -17.77 -13.14
N GLN A 25 2.55 -16.91 -13.42
CA GLN A 25 1.17 -17.12 -12.98
C GLN A 25 0.46 -18.26 -13.71
N THR A 26 0.71 -18.43 -15.02
CA THR A 26 0.04 -19.44 -15.83
C THR A 26 0.77 -20.77 -15.88
N GLY A 27 2.08 -20.80 -15.62
CA GLY A 27 2.91 -21.98 -15.84
C GLY A 27 3.04 -22.35 -17.32
N VAL A 28 2.83 -21.39 -18.23
CA VAL A 28 2.90 -21.60 -19.68
C VAL A 28 3.95 -20.66 -20.28
N TRP A 29 4.79 -21.22 -21.15
CA TRP A 29 5.74 -20.45 -21.95
C TRP A 29 5.48 -20.62 -23.45
N ALA A 30 5.99 -19.68 -24.23
CA ALA A 30 5.75 -19.62 -25.66
C ALA A 30 7.05 -19.36 -26.43
N CYS A 31 7.14 -19.96 -27.61
CA CYS A 31 8.20 -19.67 -28.58
C CYS A 31 7.61 -19.36 -29.96
N GLN A 32 8.38 -18.66 -30.78
CA GLN A 32 8.00 -18.29 -32.14
C GLN A 32 9.04 -18.81 -33.12
N ASP A 33 8.58 -19.19 -34.31
CA ASP A 33 9.48 -19.53 -35.41
C ASP A 33 10.36 -18.32 -35.76
N ARG A 34 11.67 -18.56 -35.86
CA ARG A 34 12.63 -17.58 -36.37
C ARG A 34 12.52 -17.45 -37.89
N SER A 35 12.94 -16.32 -38.44
CA SER A 35 13.03 -16.12 -39.90
C SER A 35 13.97 -17.14 -40.56
N ASN A 36 15.04 -17.51 -39.86
CA ASN A 36 15.99 -18.53 -40.29
C ASN A 36 16.12 -19.62 -39.22
N PRO A 37 16.25 -20.90 -39.61
CA PRO A 37 16.48 -22.01 -38.69
C PRO A 37 17.81 -21.85 -37.93
N PRO A 38 18.00 -22.58 -36.80
CA PRO A 38 17.06 -23.53 -36.21
C PRO A 38 15.92 -22.83 -35.45
N HIS A 39 14.69 -23.32 -35.62
CA HIS A 39 13.54 -22.81 -34.89
C HIS A 39 13.56 -23.32 -33.44
N PRO A 40 13.14 -22.50 -32.45
CA PRO A 40 13.12 -22.92 -31.05
C PRO A 40 12.35 -24.22 -30.80
N LYS A 41 11.23 -24.45 -31.51
CA LYS A 41 10.46 -25.69 -31.39
C LYS A 41 11.30 -26.93 -31.73
N ASP A 42 12.11 -26.87 -32.79
CA ASP A 42 12.93 -28.00 -33.26
C ASP A 42 14.04 -28.31 -32.24
N LEU A 43 14.63 -27.26 -31.67
CA LEU A 43 15.61 -27.39 -30.58
C LEU A 43 14.98 -28.07 -29.35
N LEU A 44 13.73 -27.74 -29.02
CA LEU A 44 13.01 -28.35 -27.92
C LEU A 44 12.67 -29.82 -28.19
N PHE A 45 12.15 -30.14 -29.37
CA PHE A 45 11.86 -31.53 -29.76
C PHE A 45 13.11 -32.41 -29.67
N SER A 46 14.25 -31.91 -30.16
CA SER A 46 15.53 -32.61 -30.05
C SER A 46 16.03 -32.72 -28.60
N ALA A 47 15.71 -31.76 -27.73
CA ALA A 47 16.13 -31.81 -26.33
C ALA A 47 15.25 -32.77 -25.50
N TYR A 48 13.94 -32.83 -25.78
CA TYR A 48 13.01 -33.75 -25.10
C TYR A 48 13.33 -35.21 -25.36
N SER A 49 13.83 -35.55 -26.56
CA SER A 49 14.24 -36.93 -26.87
C SER A 49 15.48 -37.37 -26.08
N GLN A 50 16.27 -36.42 -25.58
CA GLN A 50 17.50 -36.67 -24.82
C GLN A 50 17.26 -36.68 -23.30
N GLY A 51 16.26 -35.95 -22.81
CA GLY A 51 15.90 -35.96 -21.40
C GLY A 51 15.08 -34.75 -20.96
N SER A 52 15.41 -34.20 -19.80
CA SER A 52 14.67 -33.08 -19.20
C SER A 52 15.18 -31.74 -19.73
N VAL A 53 14.30 -30.76 -19.88
CA VAL A 53 14.65 -29.42 -20.39
C VAL A 53 14.43 -28.38 -19.29
N VAL A 54 15.41 -27.50 -19.08
CA VAL A 54 15.37 -26.39 -18.12
C VAL A 54 15.57 -25.06 -18.85
N PHE A 55 14.75 -24.08 -18.49
CA PHE A 55 14.76 -22.72 -19.01
C PHE A 55 15.25 -21.77 -17.93
N ILE A 56 16.25 -20.96 -18.25
CA ILE A 56 16.80 -19.93 -17.37
C ILE A 56 16.37 -18.57 -17.91
N TYR A 57 15.62 -17.82 -17.12
CA TYR A 57 14.94 -16.61 -17.58
C TYR A 57 15.73 -15.36 -17.24
N SER A 58 15.77 -14.42 -18.18
CA SER A 58 16.28 -13.08 -17.97
C SER A 58 15.39 -12.08 -18.71
N VAL A 59 15.09 -10.95 -18.09
CA VAL A 59 14.32 -9.86 -18.71
C VAL A 59 15.28 -8.85 -19.32
N ASN A 60 15.01 -8.44 -20.56
CA ASN A 60 15.81 -7.44 -21.25
C ASN A 60 15.89 -6.15 -20.43
N ASN A 61 17.07 -5.55 -20.39
CA ASN A 61 17.39 -4.32 -19.66
C ASN A 61 17.27 -4.37 -18.12
N GLN A 62 16.98 -5.53 -17.52
CA GLN A 62 16.93 -5.69 -16.05
C GLN A 62 18.25 -6.19 -15.43
N ARG A 63 19.28 -6.47 -16.25
CA ARG A 63 20.65 -6.83 -15.83
C ARG A 63 20.77 -8.02 -14.85
N GLY A 64 19.86 -9.00 -14.93
CA GLY A 64 19.94 -10.20 -14.09
C GLY A 64 19.10 -11.39 -14.54
N TRP A 65 19.21 -12.48 -13.79
CA TRP A 65 18.49 -13.74 -13.96
C TRP A 65 17.28 -13.80 -13.02
N HIS A 66 16.10 -14.03 -13.56
CA HIS A 66 14.83 -13.86 -12.85
C HIS A 66 14.23 -15.18 -12.33
N GLY A 67 14.93 -16.28 -12.53
CA GLY A 67 14.53 -17.61 -12.11
C GLY A 67 14.75 -18.66 -13.20
N TYR A 68 14.36 -19.88 -12.89
CA TYR A 68 14.40 -20.98 -13.84
C TYR A 68 13.20 -21.91 -13.65
N ALA A 69 12.81 -22.56 -14.74
CA ALA A 69 11.70 -23.49 -14.78
C ALA A 69 12.08 -24.74 -15.56
N GLN A 70 11.47 -25.86 -15.20
CA GLN A 70 11.61 -27.11 -15.92
C GLN A 70 10.41 -27.31 -16.85
N SER A 71 10.66 -27.80 -18.05
CA SER A 71 9.57 -28.16 -18.96
C SER A 71 8.83 -29.42 -18.53
N VAL A 72 7.53 -29.48 -18.80
CA VAL A 72 6.72 -30.69 -18.58
C VAL A 72 6.87 -31.61 -19.80
N ARG A 73 7.31 -32.86 -19.60
CA ARG A 73 7.69 -33.80 -20.67
C ARG A 73 6.58 -34.07 -21.69
N ASP A 74 5.32 -34.08 -21.25
CA ASP A 74 4.17 -34.41 -22.11
C ASP A 74 3.53 -33.19 -22.79
N SER A 75 4.04 -31.98 -22.54
CA SER A 75 3.58 -30.78 -23.25
C SER A 75 4.50 -30.49 -24.44
N LEU A 76 4.28 -31.19 -25.55
CA LEU A 76 4.89 -30.80 -26.81
C LEU A 76 4.37 -29.40 -27.21
N PRO A 77 5.19 -28.59 -27.90
CA PRO A 77 4.75 -27.26 -28.32
C PRO A 77 3.55 -27.37 -29.29
N GLU A 78 2.36 -27.01 -28.82
CA GLU A 78 1.15 -27.03 -29.64
C GLU A 78 1.10 -25.76 -30.49
N SER A 79 0.95 -25.92 -31.80
CA SER A 79 0.79 -24.79 -32.72
C SER A 79 -0.63 -24.26 -32.66
N THR A 80 -0.80 -22.96 -32.43
CA THR A 80 -2.09 -22.31 -32.59
C THR A 80 -1.96 -21.17 -33.59
N ASN A 81 -2.64 -21.29 -34.74
CA ASN A 81 -2.73 -20.21 -35.73
C ASN A 81 -3.78 -19.15 -35.34
N ASN A 82 -4.68 -19.48 -34.40
CA ASN A 82 -5.72 -18.58 -33.92
C ASN A 82 -5.54 -18.30 -32.43
N TYR A 83 -5.25 -17.04 -32.14
CA TYR A 83 -5.13 -16.47 -30.80
C TYR A 83 -6.43 -16.52 -29.97
N SER A 84 -7.55 -16.93 -30.58
CA SER A 84 -8.91 -16.86 -30.04
C SER A 84 -9.55 -18.22 -29.71
N GLN A 85 -8.84 -19.34 -29.87
CA GLN A 85 -9.36 -20.68 -29.57
C GLN A 85 -8.35 -21.46 -28.73
N CYS A 86 -8.19 -21.04 -27.48
CA CYS A 86 -7.71 -21.92 -26.41
C CYS A 86 -8.94 -22.27 -25.58
N ASP A 87 -9.31 -23.54 -25.52
CA ASP A 87 -10.51 -24.04 -24.85
C ASP A 87 -10.56 -23.65 -23.35
N HIS A 88 -11.67 -22.98 -22.99
CA HIS A 88 -12.44 -22.92 -21.75
C HIS A 88 -11.85 -23.13 -20.33
N SER A 89 -10.53 -23.10 -20.12
CA SER A 89 -9.96 -22.95 -18.76
C SER A 89 -8.78 -21.97 -18.66
N CYS A 90 -8.46 -21.27 -19.74
CA CYS A 90 -7.39 -20.27 -19.78
C CYS A 90 -7.97 -18.91 -20.18
N ASP A 91 -8.06 -18.02 -19.18
CA ASP A 91 -8.47 -16.63 -19.33
C ASP A 91 -7.74 -15.95 -20.50
N SER A 92 -8.49 -15.23 -21.32
CA SER A 92 -8.11 -14.59 -22.59
C SER A 92 -7.12 -13.41 -22.46
N LYS A 93 -6.10 -13.53 -21.61
CA LYS A 93 -5.08 -12.51 -21.30
C LYS A 93 -3.67 -12.95 -21.68
N PHE A 94 -3.53 -13.84 -22.67
CA PHE A 94 -2.24 -14.47 -22.98
C PHE A 94 -1.18 -13.48 -23.53
N CYS A 95 -1.56 -12.29 -23.99
CA CYS A 95 -0.68 -11.15 -24.28
C CYS A 95 -1.49 -9.86 -24.10
N GLY A 96 -0.88 -8.84 -23.49
CA GLY A 96 -1.51 -7.53 -23.34
C GLY A 96 -2.05 -7.01 -24.68
N LYS A 97 -3.29 -6.51 -24.68
CA LYS A 97 -3.97 -5.85 -25.81
C LYS A 97 -3.20 -4.63 -26.38
N ASN A 98 -2.07 -4.26 -25.79
CA ASN A 98 -1.25 -3.11 -26.19
C ASN A 98 -0.14 -3.40 -27.20
N PHE A 99 0.07 -4.65 -27.65
CA PHE A 99 1.13 -4.94 -28.62
C PHE A 99 0.78 -4.56 -30.09
N LYS A 100 -0.42 -4.04 -30.35
CA LYS A 100 -0.84 -3.56 -31.69
C LYS A 100 -0.68 -2.06 -31.93
N GLN A 101 -0.21 -1.25 -30.96
CA GLN A 101 -0.04 0.19 -31.18
C GLN A 101 1.39 0.68 -30.90
N LYS A 102 1.97 1.30 -31.94
CA LYS A 102 3.28 1.96 -32.08
C LYS A 102 4.46 1.11 -32.58
N VAL A 103 4.42 0.79 -33.87
CA VAL A 103 5.53 1.12 -34.79
C VAL A 103 4.89 1.73 -36.04
N GLN A 104 4.60 3.03 -35.96
CA GLN A 104 4.31 3.84 -37.14
C GLN A 104 5.27 5.03 -37.02
N GLY A 105 6.34 4.93 -37.79
CA GLY A 105 7.41 5.89 -37.94
C GLY A 105 8.04 5.61 -39.29
N ASP A 106 7.53 6.34 -40.28
CA ASP A 106 8.11 6.72 -41.56
C ASP A 106 8.70 5.63 -42.47
N SER A 107 7.87 5.29 -43.47
CA SER A 107 8.20 5.14 -44.90
C SER A 107 9.66 4.86 -45.30
N GLU A 108 9.90 3.68 -45.88
CA GLU A 108 10.06 3.53 -47.34
C GLU A 108 9.93 2.05 -47.77
N SER A 109 9.08 1.85 -48.78
CA SER A 109 8.89 0.70 -49.68
C SER A 109 9.62 -0.63 -49.42
N SER A 110 8.84 -1.71 -49.23
CA SER A 110 8.95 -2.94 -50.03
C SER A 110 7.77 -3.87 -49.74
N GLU A 111 7.11 -4.30 -50.80
CA GLU A 111 6.16 -5.41 -50.81
C GLU A 111 6.93 -6.70 -50.54
N ASP A 112 6.61 -7.42 -49.46
CA ASP A 112 6.80 -8.87 -49.42
C ASP A 112 5.94 -9.54 -48.33
N GLY A 113 5.47 -10.75 -48.63
CA GLY A 113 4.37 -11.44 -47.95
C GLY A 113 4.44 -11.48 -46.42
N SER A 114 3.37 -11.00 -45.77
CA SER A 114 3.11 -11.13 -44.35
C SER A 114 2.88 -12.60 -43.96
N SER A 115 3.96 -13.36 -43.77
CA SER A 115 3.87 -14.65 -43.10
C SER A 115 3.47 -14.40 -41.64
N THR A 116 2.25 -14.79 -41.28
CA THR A 116 1.78 -14.78 -39.90
C THR A 116 2.70 -15.69 -39.08
N LYS A 117 3.52 -15.10 -38.21
CA LYS A 117 4.46 -15.86 -37.39
C LYS A 117 3.71 -16.75 -36.40
N THR A 118 3.83 -18.07 -36.57
CA THR A 118 3.20 -19.07 -35.70
C THR A 118 3.87 -19.10 -34.32
N TRP A 119 3.03 -19.14 -33.27
CA TRP A 119 3.45 -19.32 -31.88
C TRP A 119 3.19 -20.75 -31.43
N TYR A 120 4.06 -21.24 -30.56
CA TYR A 120 3.96 -22.57 -29.95
C TYR A 120 4.01 -22.44 -28.44
N PHE A 121 3.05 -23.05 -27.75
CA PHE A 121 2.88 -22.96 -26.30
C PHE A 121 3.17 -24.30 -25.65
N PHE A 122 3.77 -24.27 -24.45
CA PHE A 122 4.06 -25.47 -23.68
C PHE A 122 4.10 -25.17 -22.18
N LYS A 123 3.91 -26.21 -21.36
CA LYS A 123 3.81 -26.09 -19.90
C LYS A 123 5.19 -26.17 -19.26
N ILE A 124 5.37 -25.40 -18.20
CA ILE A 124 6.59 -25.37 -17.39
C ILE A 124 6.23 -25.40 -15.90
N VAL A 125 7.17 -25.86 -15.09
CA VAL A 125 7.10 -25.83 -13.63
C VAL A 125 8.23 -24.96 -13.13
N TRP A 126 7.89 -23.86 -12.48
CA TRP A 126 8.87 -22.95 -11.88
C TRP A 126 9.56 -23.61 -10.69
N MET A 127 10.89 -23.68 -10.75
CA MET A 127 11.71 -24.23 -9.68
C MET A 127 12.10 -23.14 -8.68
N LYS A 128 12.46 -21.97 -9.21
CA LYS A 128 12.70 -20.71 -8.48
C LYS A 128 12.30 -19.52 -9.33
N ASN A 129 11.70 -18.51 -8.70
CA ASN A 129 11.49 -17.19 -9.26
C ASN A 129 11.58 -16.15 -8.13
N PHE A 130 11.71 -14.87 -8.48
CA PHE A 130 11.94 -13.79 -7.49
C PHE A 130 10.73 -12.86 -7.27
N LEU A 131 9.55 -13.18 -7.82
CA LEU A 131 8.38 -12.29 -7.71
C LEU A 131 7.91 -12.06 -6.26
N ASP A 132 8.20 -12.99 -5.34
CA ASP A 132 7.78 -12.94 -3.94
C ASP A 132 8.61 -12.01 -3.04
N PHE A 133 9.71 -11.43 -3.55
CA PHE A 133 10.58 -10.53 -2.79
C PHE A 133 10.38 -9.07 -3.20
N ASN A 134 10.38 -8.81 -4.50
CA ASN A 134 10.05 -7.54 -5.14
C ASN A 134 9.90 -7.82 -6.64
N LYS A 135 9.04 -7.07 -7.35
CA LYS A 135 8.83 -7.25 -8.79
C LYS A 135 10.12 -7.10 -9.61
N GLN A 136 11.12 -6.39 -9.09
CA GLN A 136 12.39 -6.11 -9.78
C GLN A 136 13.57 -6.97 -9.29
N GLU A 137 13.35 -7.86 -8.32
CA GLU A 137 14.44 -8.64 -7.75
C GLU A 137 14.92 -9.72 -8.73
N CYS A 138 16.24 -9.91 -8.85
CA CYS A 138 16.86 -10.92 -9.71
C CYS A 138 18.28 -11.22 -9.24
N LEU A 139 18.84 -12.37 -9.64
CA LEU A 139 20.27 -12.65 -9.48
C LEU A 139 21.07 -11.74 -10.44
N PRO A 140 21.91 -10.82 -9.95
CA PRO A 140 22.66 -9.89 -10.80
C PRO A 140 23.64 -10.62 -11.73
N PHE A 141 23.89 -10.09 -12.93
CA PHE A 141 24.81 -10.72 -13.88
C PHE A 141 26.27 -10.76 -13.40
N GLU A 142 26.63 -9.85 -12.50
CA GLU A 142 27.94 -9.75 -11.85
C GLU A 142 28.31 -11.06 -11.14
N ASN A 143 27.30 -11.77 -10.62
CA ASN A 143 27.43 -13.07 -9.97
C ASN A 143 27.62 -14.25 -10.94
N THR A 144 27.65 -14.00 -12.25
CA THR A 144 27.81 -15.03 -13.29
C THR A 144 28.87 -14.64 -14.33
N THR A 145 29.79 -13.74 -13.97
CA THR A 145 30.81 -13.18 -14.88
C THR A 145 31.86 -14.20 -15.30
N GLU A 146 32.10 -15.21 -14.47
CA GLU A 146 32.99 -16.32 -14.70
C GLU A 146 32.42 -17.38 -15.65
N LEU A 147 31.11 -17.33 -15.92
CA LEU A 147 30.43 -18.32 -16.75
C LEU A 147 30.47 -17.91 -18.22
N LEU A 148 31.07 -18.77 -19.04
CA LEU A 148 31.26 -18.54 -20.46
C LEU A 148 30.41 -19.50 -21.30
N LEU A 149 29.97 -19.01 -22.45
CA LEU A 149 29.38 -19.82 -23.51
C LEU A 149 30.48 -20.66 -24.21
N PRO A 150 30.11 -21.68 -25.01
CA PRO A 150 31.09 -22.52 -25.71
C PRO A 150 32.03 -21.74 -26.65
N ASP A 151 31.62 -20.56 -27.11
CA ASP A 151 32.42 -19.65 -27.94
C ASP A 151 33.32 -18.70 -27.13
N GLY A 152 33.37 -18.86 -25.80
CA GLY A 152 34.13 -18.02 -24.88
C GLY A 152 33.46 -16.69 -24.53
N THR A 153 32.28 -16.39 -25.07
CA THR A 153 31.57 -15.15 -24.74
C THR A 153 30.90 -15.24 -23.36
N PRO A 154 30.77 -14.12 -22.61
CA PRO A 154 30.11 -14.13 -21.31
C PRO A 154 28.64 -14.59 -21.39
N LEU A 155 28.20 -15.39 -20.43
CA LEU A 155 26.86 -15.96 -20.40
C LEU A 155 25.73 -14.92 -20.50
N ASN A 156 25.91 -13.74 -19.91
CA ASN A 156 24.90 -12.67 -19.97
C ASN A 156 24.61 -12.17 -21.40
N LYS A 157 25.53 -12.41 -22.35
CA LYS A 157 25.38 -12.12 -23.79
C LYS A 157 24.63 -13.20 -24.57
N ALA A 158 24.24 -14.30 -23.92
CA ALA A 158 23.48 -15.36 -24.54
C ALA A 158 22.21 -14.83 -25.22
N ARG A 159 21.97 -15.28 -26.45
CA ARG A 159 20.77 -14.96 -27.22
C ARG A 159 19.56 -15.73 -26.70
N ASN A 160 18.36 -15.28 -27.07
CA ASN A 160 17.14 -16.02 -26.75
C ASN A 160 17.16 -17.42 -27.37
N TRP A 161 16.85 -18.44 -26.58
CA TRP A 161 16.94 -19.87 -26.92
C TRP A 161 18.35 -20.38 -27.20
N GLN A 162 19.37 -19.75 -26.64
CA GLN A 162 20.72 -20.28 -26.73
C GLN A 162 20.88 -21.45 -25.76
N GLN A 163 21.23 -22.62 -26.29
CA GLN A 163 21.59 -23.78 -25.48
C GLN A 163 22.92 -23.52 -24.79
N VAL A 164 23.04 -23.96 -23.54
CA VAL A 164 24.28 -23.89 -22.76
C VAL A 164 24.72 -25.28 -22.32
N SER A 165 26.00 -25.43 -21.97
CA SER A 165 26.51 -26.70 -21.45
C SER A 165 25.82 -27.07 -20.15
N GLN A 166 25.76 -28.36 -19.85
CA GLN A 166 25.14 -28.88 -18.62
C GLN A 166 25.80 -28.28 -17.36
N GLU A 167 27.12 -28.11 -17.40
CA GLU A 167 27.89 -27.50 -16.31
C GLU A 167 27.50 -26.04 -16.08
N VAL A 168 27.47 -25.22 -17.14
CA VAL A 168 27.09 -23.81 -17.05
C VAL A 168 25.63 -23.66 -16.60
N GLY A 169 24.71 -24.40 -17.21
CA GLY A 169 23.29 -24.36 -16.86
C GLY A 169 23.04 -24.74 -15.39
N ARG A 170 23.68 -25.82 -14.92
CA ARG A 170 23.61 -26.24 -13.52
C ARG A 170 24.18 -25.17 -12.59
N ARG A 171 25.33 -24.59 -12.92
CA ARG A 171 25.98 -23.58 -12.07
C ARG A 171 25.11 -22.33 -11.90
N VAL A 172 24.48 -21.84 -12.97
CA VAL A 172 23.54 -20.71 -12.88
C VAL A 172 22.34 -21.03 -12.01
N CYS A 173 21.75 -22.22 -12.17
CA CYS A 173 20.61 -22.63 -11.34
C CYS A 173 20.99 -22.69 -9.85
N CYS A 174 22.19 -23.22 -9.51
CA CYS A 174 22.69 -23.20 -8.14
C CYS A 174 22.86 -21.77 -7.60
N LEU A 175 23.41 -20.84 -8.39
CA LEU A 175 23.54 -19.44 -7.98
C LEU A 175 22.17 -18.77 -7.78
N ILE A 176 21.18 -19.11 -8.60
CA ILE A 176 19.79 -18.64 -8.42
C ILE A 176 19.22 -19.20 -7.10
N ASP A 177 19.43 -20.48 -6.80
CA ASP A 177 18.98 -21.12 -5.56
C ASP A 177 19.62 -20.46 -4.33
N GLU A 178 20.95 -20.26 -4.34
CA GLU A 178 21.71 -19.60 -3.26
C GLU A 178 21.21 -18.18 -3.00
N HIS A 179 21.01 -17.40 -4.08
CA HIS A 179 20.51 -16.03 -3.97
C HIS A 179 19.06 -15.98 -3.46
N HIS A 180 18.20 -16.88 -3.94
CA HIS A 180 16.83 -17.01 -3.45
C HIS A 180 16.81 -17.37 -1.95
N GLN A 181 17.65 -18.30 -1.50
CA GLN A 181 17.74 -18.67 -0.09
C GLN A 181 18.20 -17.49 0.77
N LYS A 182 19.19 -16.72 0.31
CA LYS A 182 19.62 -15.48 0.98
C LYS A 182 18.46 -14.51 1.17
N LEU A 183 17.66 -14.25 0.12
CA LEU A 183 16.49 -13.37 0.21
C LEU A 183 15.40 -13.92 1.14
N CYS A 184 15.18 -15.24 1.17
CA CYS A 184 14.30 -15.88 2.15
C CYS A 184 14.74 -15.61 3.59
N LEU A 185 16.03 -15.79 3.88
CA LEU A 185 16.61 -15.56 5.21
C LEU A 185 16.51 -14.09 5.62
N GLU A 186 16.84 -13.16 4.71
CA GLU A 186 16.68 -11.72 4.97
C GLU A 186 15.23 -11.34 5.26
N LYS A 187 14.26 -11.90 4.52
CA LYS A 187 12.83 -11.69 4.75
C LYS A 187 12.40 -12.24 6.11
N GLN A 188 12.92 -13.39 6.54
CA GLN A 188 12.66 -13.96 7.87
C GLN A 188 13.30 -13.12 8.98
N MET A 189 14.56 -12.72 8.83
CA MET A 189 15.24 -11.83 9.79
C MET A 189 14.50 -10.51 9.93
N LYS A 190 14.10 -9.86 8.83
CA LYS A 190 13.26 -8.65 8.87
C LYS A 190 11.95 -8.89 9.60
N ARG A 191 11.31 -10.06 9.44
CA ARG A 191 10.09 -10.42 10.20
C ARG A 191 10.38 -10.61 11.69
N MET A 192 11.47 -11.29 12.06
CA MET A 192 11.85 -11.51 13.45
C MET A 192 12.25 -10.21 14.14
N THR A 193 13.09 -9.38 13.50
CA THR A 193 13.47 -8.06 14.03
C THR A 193 12.25 -7.14 14.13
N LYS A 194 11.36 -7.14 13.14
CA LYS A 194 10.10 -6.40 13.25
C LYS A 194 9.26 -6.93 14.42
N SER A 195 9.21 -8.26 14.60
CA SER A 195 8.52 -8.92 15.72
C SER A 195 9.11 -8.58 17.09
N SER A 196 10.43 -8.48 17.21
CA SER A 196 11.12 -8.14 18.47
C SER A 196 11.13 -6.65 18.77
N LEU A 197 10.96 -5.80 17.74
CA LEU A 197 10.81 -4.34 17.88
C LEU A 197 9.37 -3.89 18.13
N TYR A 198 8.38 -4.78 18.00
CA TYR A 198 7.08 -4.49 18.59
C TYR A 198 7.25 -4.54 20.10
N GLU A 199 7.51 -3.39 20.69
CA GLU A 199 7.21 -3.15 22.10
C GLU A 199 5.83 -3.75 22.40
N GLU A 200 5.72 -4.47 23.52
CA GLU A 200 4.44 -5.05 23.95
C GLU A 200 3.33 -4.00 23.75
N SER A 201 2.26 -4.41 23.07
CA SER A 201 1.14 -3.51 22.82
C SER A 201 0.71 -2.87 24.13
N PHE A 202 0.54 -1.55 24.12
CA PHE A 202 0.15 -0.80 25.32
C PHE A 202 -1.13 -1.39 25.95
N LEU A 203 -2.07 -1.93 25.17
CA LEU A 203 -3.13 -2.81 25.67
C LEU A 203 -2.78 -4.27 25.41
N LYS A 204 -2.71 -5.09 26.47
CA LYS A 204 -2.43 -6.53 26.32
C LYS A 204 -3.70 -7.24 25.81
N GLN A 205 -3.56 -8.24 24.94
CA GLN A 205 -4.71 -8.99 24.39
C GLN A 205 -5.61 -9.57 25.49
N GLU A 206 -5.03 -10.02 26.60
CA GLU A 206 -5.75 -10.60 27.73
C GLU A 206 -6.70 -9.58 28.39
N GLU A 207 -6.32 -8.30 28.45
CA GLU A 207 -7.16 -7.21 28.95
C GLU A 207 -8.31 -6.86 27.97
N ALA A 208 -8.10 -7.12 26.68
CA ALA A 208 -9.08 -6.86 25.61
C ALA A 208 -10.06 -8.02 25.37
N SER A 209 -9.77 -9.23 25.87
CA SER A 209 -10.57 -10.44 25.60
C SER A 209 -11.75 -10.64 26.57
N ILE A 210 -11.77 -9.91 27.68
CA ILE A 210 -12.73 -10.09 28.80
C ILE A 210 -13.93 -9.14 28.66
N THR A 211 -13.89 -8.21 27.71
CA THR A 211 -14.71 -7.00 27.72
C THR A 211 -15.71 -6.98 26.57
N THR A 212 -16.95 -6.57 26.85
CA THR A 212 -17.93 -6.25 25.79
C THR A 212 -17.45 -5.05 24.96
N GLU A 213 -18.04 -4.79 23.79
CA GLU A 213 -17.65 -3.65 22.93
C GLU A 213 -17.59 -2.30 23.66
N THR A 214 -18.45 -2.06 24.64
CA THR A 214 -18.45 -0.84 25.46
C THR A 214 -17.33 -0.81 26.50
N ASP A 215 -16.89 -1.97 26.96
CA ASP A 215 -15.88 -2.10 28.03
C ASP A 215 -14.46 -1.89 27.50
N GLY A 216 -14.22 -2.12 26.20
CA GLY A 216 -12.92 -1.89 25.55
C GLY A 216 -12.46 -0.43 25.63
N TRP A 217 -13.39 0.52 25.43
CA TRP A 217 -13.13 1.96 25.55
C TRP A 217 -12.76 2.36 26.97
N VAL A 218 -13.57 1.90 27.94
CA VAL A 218 -13.36 2.21 29.35
C VAL A 218 -12.00 1.69 29.79
N THR A 219 -11.67 0.46 29.41
CA THR A 219 -10.38 -0.18 29.75
C THR A 219 -9.20 0.61 29.18
N ALA A 220 -9.27 1.00 27.90
CA ALA A 220 -8.22 1.79 27.27
C ALA A 220 -8.03 3.15 27.96
N VAL A 221 -9.13 3.86 28.23
CA VAL A 221 -9.11 5.17 28.88
C VAL A 221 -8.59 5.09 30.31
N GLU A 222 -9.07 4.13 31.10
CA GLU A 222 -8.62 3.95 32.48
C GLU A 222 -7.15 3.53 32.54
N LYS A 223 -6.67 2.73 31.59
CA LYS A 223 -5.23 2.43 31.46
C LYS A 223 -4.42 3.68 31.17
N VAL A 224 -4.83 4.51 30.21
CA VAL A 224 -4.15 5.79 29.92
C VAL A 224 -4.14 6.70 31.15
N LYS A 225 -5.26 6.83 31.87
CA LYS A 225 -5.33 7.63 33.12
C LYS A 225 -4.35 7.13 34.17
N ARG A 226 -4.30 5.81 34.37
CA ARG A 226 -3.48 5.17 35.40
C ARG A 226 -1.99 5.23 35.08
N GLU A 227 -1.61 4.94 33.84
CA GLU A 227 -0.21 4.72 33.46
C GLU A 227 0.45 5.94 32.82
N LEU A 228 -0.31 6.79 32.12
CA LEU A 228 0.25 7.87 31.32
C LEU A 228 -0.05 9.26 31.88
N GLY A 229 -1.28 9.53 32.32
CA GLY A 229 -1.64 10.80 32.96
C GLY A 229 -3.06 11.28 32.69
N LYS A 230 -3.33 12.56 32.95
CA LYS A 230 -4.67 13.17 32.84
C LYS A 230 -5.18 13.09 31.40
N VAL A 231 -6.38 12.57 31.19
CA VAL A 231 -6.99 12.51 29.85
C VAL A 231 -7.81 13.76 29.58
N HIS A 232 -7.53 14.44 28.48
CA HIS A 232 -8.26 15.65 28.05
C HIS A 232 -9.35 15.38 27.02
N LEU A 233 -9.11 14.43 26.13
CA LEU A 233 -10.04 14.07 25.06
C LEU A 233 -10.08 12.54 24.91
N VAL A 234 -11.29 12.01 24.75
CA VAL A 234 -11.55 10.68 24.19
C VAL A 234 -12.66 10.81 23.17
N CYS A 235 -12.41 10.39 21.94
CA CYS A 235 -13.41 10.42 20.88
C CYS A 235 -13.20 9.26 19.89
N PRO A 236 -14.26 8.92 19.12
CA PRO A 236 -14.13 7.97 18.03
C PRO A 236 -13.23 8.50 16.94
N PHE A 237 -12.57 7.54 16.33
CA PHE A 237 -11.81 7.71 15.12
C PHE A 237 -12.51 6.95 13.99
N GLY A 238 -11.98 7.08 12.77
CA GLY A 238 -12.55 6.39 11.62
C GLY A 238 -14.00 6.75 11.37
N SER A 239 -14.84 5.75 11.06
CA SER A 239 -16.20 6.00 10.56
C SER A 239 -17.23 6.43 11.61
N GLN A 240 -17.05 6.03 12.86
CA GLN A 240 -17.94 6.39 13.96
C GLN A 240 -17.91 7.91 14.21
N ARG A 241 -16.74 8.53 14.04
CA ARG A 241 -16.54 9.99 14.13
C ARG A 241 -17.49 10.79 13.24
N TYR A 242 -17.79 10.27 12.06
CA TYR A 242 -18.60 10.96 11.04
C TYR A 242 -20.05 10.49 11.00
N ASN A 243 -20.52 9.77 12.03
CA ASN A 243 -21.84 9.12 12.06
C ASN A 243 -22.09 8.18 10.86
N CYS A 244 -21.03 7.53 10.38
CA CYS A 244 -21.07 6.70 9.19
C CYS A 244 -20.80 5.22 9.49
N SER A 245 -20.78 4.81 10.77
CA SER A 245 -20.54 3.42 11.17
C SER A 245 -21.65 2.49 10.68
N VAL A 246 -21.23 1.31 10.24
CA VAL A 246 -22.06 0.15 9.88
C VAL A 246 -21.71 -1.03 10.80
N ALA A 247 -22.53 -2.08 10.82
CA ALA A 247 -22.35 -3.23 11.72
C ALA A 247 -20.96 -3.90 11.65
N GLN A 248 -20.28 -3.84 10.50
CA GLN A 248 -18.93 -4.39 10.32
C GLN A 248 -17.81 -3.36 10.56
N SER A 249 -18.11 -2.19 11.13
CA SER A 249 -17.08 -1.18 11.39
C SER A 249 -16.22 -1.59 12.57
N ASP A 250 -14.93 -1.43 12.39
CA ASP A 250 -13.94 -1.41 13.46
C ASP A 250 -14.25 -0.30 14.49
N GLN A 251 -13.76 -0.53 15.71
CA GLN A 251 -13.72 0.50 16.74
C GLN A 251 -12.32 1.13 16.73
N ASP A 252 -12.28 2.40 16.33
CA ASP A 252 -11.06 3.19 16.37
C ASP A 252 -11.19 4.26 17.47
N ILE A 253 -10.21 4.34 18.37
CA ILE A 253 -10.22 5.27 19.51
C ILE A 253 -9.11 6.32 19.33
N PHE A 254 -9.45 7.58 19.61
CA PHE A 254 -8.48 8.66 19.68
C PHE A 254 -8.46 9.28 21.08
N ILE A 255 -7.29 9.27 21.71
CA ILE A 255 -7.10 9.77 23.08
C ILE A 255 -6.03 10.85 23.08
N VAL A 256 -6.29 11.96 23.75
CA VAL A 256 -5.27 12.98 24.06
C VAL A 256 -5.09 13.03 25.57
N TYR A 257 -3.86 12.83 26.01
CA TYR A 257 -3.52 12.82 27.44
C TYR A 257 -2.38 13.80 27.73
N GLN A 258 -2.36 14.29 28.97
CA GLN A 258 -1.31 15.10 29.56
C GLN A 258 -0.47 14.21 30.46
N ALA A 259 0.77 13.96 30.05
CA ALA A 259 1.74 13.33 30.93
C ALA A 259 2.05 14.22 32.16
N LYS A 260 2.52 13.60 33.25
CA LYS A 260 2.96 14.34 34.43
C LYS A 260 4.09 15.31 34.05
N THR A 261 4.02 16.55 34.52
CA THR A 261 4.99 17.60 34.16
C THR A 261 6.41 17.23 34.60
N THR A 262 6.55 16.52 35.72
CA THR A 262 7.84 15.99 36.18
C THR A 262 8.45 14.95 35.23
N GLN A 263 7.63 14.15 34.54
CA GLN A 263 8.10 13.19 33.55
C GLN A 263 8.56 13.89 32.28
N MET A 264 7.84 14.93 31.84
CA MET A 264 8.24 15.76 30.70
C MET A 264 9.61 16.43 30.90
N LEU A 265 9.94 16.81 32.14
CA LEU A 265 11.21 17.43 32.51
C LEU A 265 12.30 16.40 32.87
N SER A 266 11.99 15.11 32.82
CA SER A 266 12.95 14.05 33.16
C SER A 266 13.87 13.70 31.98
N LEU A 267 14.90 12.89 32.25
CA LEU A 267 15.79 12.35 31.19
C LEU A 267 15.11 11.26 30.34
N ASP A 268 13.92 10.79 30.74
CA ASP A 268 13.13 9.80 30.03
C ASP A 268 11.71 10.36 29.76
N PRO A 269 11.57 11.24 28.74
CA PRO A 269 10.32 11.90 28.45
C PRO A 269 9.24 10.88 28.03
N PRO A 270 7.96 11.16 28.30
CA PRO A 270 6.87 10.27 27.94
C PRO A 270 6.78 10.10 26.42
N ARG A 271 6.31 8.92 26.00
CA ARG A 271 6.06 8.62 24.59
C ARG A 271 5.04 9.60 24.01
N GLN A 272 5.45 10.30 22.96
CA GLN A 272 4.64 11.35 22.33
C GLN A 272 3.46 10.79 21.53
N THR A 273 3.56 9.56 21.03
CA THR A 273 2.51 8.90 20.25
C THR A 273 2.55 7.41 20.53
N ILE A 274 1.41 6.85 20.91
CA ILE A 274 1.23 5.41 21.12
C ILE A 274 0.14 4.96 20.16
N LYS A 275 0.48 4.00 19.31
CA LYS A 275 -0.47 3.38 18.38
C LYS A 275 -0.52 1.90 18.63
N ASN A 276 -1.67 1.33 18.34
CA ASN A 276 -1.79 -0.12 18.37
C ASN A 276 -1.10 -0.77 17.17
N SER A 277 -0.70 -2.03 17.34
CA SER A 277 -0.38 -2.90 16.21
C SER A 277 -1.68 -3.45 15.61
N GLU A 278 -1.70 -3.69 14.29
CA GLU A 278 -2.87 -4.13 13.46
C GLU A 278 -3.56 -5.45 13.92
N LYS A 279 -3.18 -6.03 15.07
CA LYS A 279 -3.61 -7.35 15.55
C LYS A 279 -4.61 -7.34 16.71
N LEU A 280 -5.02 -6.18 17.20
CA LEU A 280 -6.01 -6.09 18.30
C LEU A 280 -7.39 -5.69 17.78
N PHE A 281 -8.42 -6.02 18.55
CA PHE A 281 -9.83 -5.76 18.22
C PHE A 281 -10.18 -4.26 18.18
N VAL A 282 -9.42 -3.44 18.91
CA VAL A 282 -9.61 -1.99 19.01
C VAL A 282 -8.35 -1.29 18.52
N ASP A 283 -8.43 -0.54 17.41
CA ASP A 283 -7.33 0.33 17.02
C ASP A 283 -7.38 1.60 17.87
N TYR A 284 -6.23 2.06 18.34
CA TYR A 284 -6.15 3.28 19.12
C TYR A 284 -4.96 4.13 18.73
N THR A 285 -5.18 5.43 18.77
CA THR A 285 -4.12 6.44 18.71
C THR A 285 -4.19 7.29 19.98
N VAL A 286 -3.15 7.21 20.79
CA VAL A 286 -2.99 8.01 22.00
C VAL A 286 -1.87 9.02 21.76
N LEU A 287 -2.19 10.31 21.93
CA LEU A 287 -1.25 11.40 21.76
C LEU A 287 -1.00 12.12 23.08
N GLU A 288 0.27 12.37 23.36
CA GLU A 288 0.67 13.29 24.41
C GLU A 288 0.27 14.73 24.02
N LEU A 289 -0.12 15.54 25.00
CA LEU A 289 -0.67 16.87 24.84
C LEU A 289 0.21 17.80 23.97
N GLN A 290 1.53 17.79 24.20
CA GLN A 290 2.47 18.57 23.41
C GLN A 290 2.47 18.12 21.95
N ARG A 291 2.57 16.80 21.71
CA ARG A 291 2.54 16.25 20.36
C ARG A 291 1.26 16.58 19.62
N TYR A 292 0.13 16.51 20.31
CA TYR A 292 -1.16 16.91 19.74
C TYR A 292 -1.17 18.38 19.33
N CYS A 293 -0.67 19.29 20.18
CA CYS A 293 -0.54 20.72 19.86
C CYS A 293 0.38 20.98 18.65
N GLU A 294 1.51 20.27 18.55
CA GLU A 294 2.39 20.35 17.37
C GLU A 294 1.65 19.94 16.09
N LEU A 295 0.92 18.82 16.13
CA LEU A 295 0.16 18.32 14.99
C LEU A 295 -0.98 19.27 14.61
N LEU A 296 -1.67 19.88 15.58
CA LEU A 296 -2.64 20.94 15.34
C LEU A 296 -2.00 22.13 14.62
N LEU A 297 -0.84 22.60 15.09
CA LEU A 297 -0.13 23.72 14.49
C LEU A 297 0.39 23.41 13.08
N MET A 298 0.70 22.14 12.80
CA MET A 298 1.04 21.67 11.47
C MET A 298 -0.20 21.52 10.57
N GLY A 299 -1.42 21.70 11.07
CA GLY A 299 -2.66 21.51 10.32
C GLY A 299 -3.01 20.04 10.07
N ASP A 300 -2.56 19.09 10.92
CA ASP A 300 -3.01 17.69 10.81
C ASP A 300 -4.54 17.61 10.96
N GLN A 301 -5.18 17.29 9.84
CA GLN A 301 -6.63 17.24 9.67
C GLN A 301 -7.31 16.38 10.72
N ARG A 302 -6.70 15.25 11.11
CA ARG A 302 -7.29 14.33 12.10
C ARG A 302 -7.35 14.95 13.49
N CYS A 303 -6.36 15.77 13.83
CA CYS A 303 -6.30 16.51 15.09
C CYS A 303 -7.26 17.70 15.05
N VAL A 304 -7.23 18.49 13.97
CA VAL A 304 -8.10 19.67 13.79
C VAL A 304 -9.58 19.29 13.90
N GLU A 305 -10.00 18.20 13.25
CA GLU A 305 -11.38 17.69 13.33
C GLU A 305 -11.87 17.47 14.76
N THR A 306 -10.99 17.08 15.69
CA THR A 306 -11.43 16.78 17.07
C THR A 306 -11.91 18.02 17.83
N LEU A 307 -11.50 19.23 17.41
CA LEU A 307 -11.96 20.49 17.99
C LEU A 307 -13.39 20.87 17.54
N PHE A 308 -13.92 20.19 16.53
CA PHE A 308 -15.27 20.36 15.98
C PHE A 308 -16.24 19.26 16.45
N LEU A 309 -15.81 18.44 17.42
CA LEU A 309 -16.65 17.41 18.05
C LEU A 309 -17.28 17.85 19.37
N SER A 310 -16.96 19.05 19.89
CA SER A 310 -17.24 19.52 21.26
C SER A 310 -18.70 19.43 21.70
N ASP A 311 -19.64 19.40 20.74
CA ASP A 311 -21.08 19.45 20.97
C ASP A 311 -21.83 18.26 20.33
N THR A 312 -21.10 17.20 19.97
CA THR A 312 -21.64 16.05 19.23
C THR A 312 -21.83 14.84 20.12
N LYS A 313 -22.79 13.98 19.76
CA LYS A 313 -23.03 12.69 20.45
C LYS A 313 -21.86 11.71 20.32
N ALA A 314 -20.94 11.94 19.39
CA ALA A 314 -19.76 11.10 19.22
C ALA A 314 -18.72 11.31 20.32
N LEU A 315 -18.71 12.45 20.99
CA LEU A 315 -17.67 12.76 21.97
C LEU A 315 -17.89 11.94 23.25
N TYR A 316 -16.92 11.08 23.59
CA TYR A 316 -17.00 10.27 24.81
C TYR A 316 -16.58 11.06 26.05
N LEU A 317 -15.46 11.79 25.96
CA LEU A 317 -14.94 12.62 27.04
C LEU A 317 -14.24 13.86 26.48
N ALA A 318 -14.54 15.02 27.05
CA ALA A 318 -13.73 16.23 26.92
C ALA A 318 -13.63 16.95 28.26
N SER A 319 -12.41 17.27 28.67
CA SER A 319 -12.18 18.01 29.91
C SER A 319 -12.62 19.49 29.77
N PRO A 320 -12.84 20.22 30.88
CA PRO A 320 -13.12 21.65 30.82
C PRO A 320 -12.04 22.43 30.05
N GLU A 321 -10.76 22.11 30.30
CA GLU A 321 -9.63 22.73 29.61
C GLU A 321 -9.68 22.46 28.11
N TRP A 322 -10.18 21.29 27.67
CA TRP A 322 -10.35 21.00 26.25
C TRP A 322 -11.32 21.96 25.55
N LYS A 323 -12.40 22.36 26.23
CA LYS A 323 -13.37 23.33 25.70
C LYS A 323 -12.72 24.70 25.45
N GLU A 324 -11.72 25.03 26.25
CA GLU A 324 -10.98 26.28 26.12
C GLU A 324 -10.09 26.25 24.87
N LEU A 325 -9.48 25.10 24.58
CA LEU A 325 -8.75 24.88 23.33
C LEU A 325 -9.68 24.91 22.11
N CYS A 326 -10.91 24.39 22.22
CA CYS A 326 -11.87 24.43 21.10
C CYS A 326 -12.18 25.86 20.63
N ARG A 327 -11.98 26.89 21.47
CA ARG A 327 -12.16 28.31 21.08
C ARG A 327 -11.16 28.78 20.02
N VAL A 328 -10.06 28.06 19.79
CA VAL A 328 -9.06 28.43 18.76
C VAL A 328 -9.30 27.75 17.41
N ARG A 329 -10.30 26.87 17.30
CA ARG A 329 -10.47 25.96 16.15
C ARG A 329 -10.58 26.67 14.80
N ASP A 330 -11.26 27.81 14.75
CA ASP A 330 -11.45 28.55 13.49
C ASP A 330 -10.13 29.13 12.96
N LYS A 331 -9.17 29.42 13.86
CA LYS A 331 -7.82 29.88 13.50
C LYS A 331 -6.92 28.77 12.95
N LEU A 332 -7.34 27.50 13.09
CA LEU A 332 -6.62 26.32 12.61
C LEU A 332 -7.13 25.83 11.25
N LEU A 333 -8.19 26.44 10.72
CA LEU A 333 -8.70 26.19 9.37
C LEU A 333 -7.88 26.94 8.32
N THR A 334 -6.60 26.58 8.23
CA THR A 334 -5.61 27.28 7.41
C THR A 334 -5.41 26.63 6.04
N LYS A 335 -4.64 27.28 5.17
CA LYS A 335 -4.25 26.74 3.85
C LYS A 335 -3.47 25.41 3.98
N SER A 336 -2.54 25.32 4.94
CA SER A 336 -1.83 24.07 5.23
C SER A 336 -2.77 22.91 5.62
N CYS A 337 -3.78 23.19 6.45
CA CYS A 337 -4.81 22.20 6.82
C CYS A 337 -5.61 21.74 5.59
N PHE A 338 -6.05 22.68 4.76
CA PHE A 338 -6.74 22.41 3.49
C PHE A 338 -5.91 21.55 2.53
N GLU A 339 -4.65 21.90 2.32
CA GLU A 339 -3.74 21.16 1.43
C GLU A 339 -3.55 19.71 1.88
N LYS A 340 -3.57 19.44 3.19
CA LYS A 340 -3.49 18.08 3.72
C LYS A 340 -4.74 17.25 3.39
N TYR A 341 -5.93 17.82 3.49
CA TYR A 341 -7.16 17.15 3.03
C TYR A 341 -7.07 16.75 1.55
N LEU A 342 -6.69 17.71 0.68
CA LEU A 342 -6.58 17.45 -0.76
C LEU A 342 -5.49 16.43 -1.08
N LYS A 343 -4.32 16.56 -0.45
CA LYS A 343 -3.19 15.64 -0.68
C LYS A 343 -3.55 14.20 -0.32
N GLU A 344 -4.28 13.98 0.77
CA GLU A 344 -4.72 12.65 1.16
C GLU A 344 -5.82 12.13 0.21
N ALA A 345 -6.82 12.97 -0.13
CA ALA A 345 -7.91 12.59 -1.01
C ALA A 345 -7.45 12.28 -2.45
N GLN A 346 -6.54 13.08 -3.00
CA GLN A 346 -6.06 12.98 -4.39
C GLN A 346 -4.73 12.22 -4.53
N GLY A 347 -4.16 11.76 -3.41
CA GLY A 347 -2.86 11.11 -3.37
C GLY A 347 -2.83 9.71 -3.99
N THR A 348 -1.66 9.07 -3.92
CA THR A 348 -1.45 7.70 -4.45
C THR A 348 -2.28 6.64 -3.75
N ASN A 349 -2.67 6.91 -2.49
CA ASN A 349 -3.52 6.05 -1.67
C ASN A 349 -4.98 6.55 -1.62
N GLY A 350 -5.32 7.53 -2.46
CA GLY A 350 -6.65 8.15 -2.57
C GLY A 350 -7.24 7.91 -3.95
N LEU A 351 -7.69 8.99 -4.60
CA LEU A 351 -8.32 8.97 -5.92
C LEU A 351 -7.49 8.27 -7.00
N LYS A 352 -6.17 8.48 -7.02
CA LYS A 352 -5.27 7.86 -8.02
C LYS A 352 -5.29 6.33 -7.96
N GLN A 353 -5.56 5.76 -6.78
CA GLN A 353 -5.69 4.30 -6.64
C GLN A 353 -6.98 3.79 -7.27
N LEU A 354 -8.09 4.54 -7.14
CA LEU A 354 -9.37 4.21 -7.78
C LEU A 354 -9.25 4.29 -9.31
N GLU A 355 -8.62 5.35 -9.82
CA GLU A 355 -8.36 5.52 -11.26
C GLU A 355 -7.49 4.40 -11.82
N LYS A 356 -6.40 4.05 -11.13
CA LYS A 356 -5.52 2.93 -11.51
C LYS A 356 -6.28 1.59 -11.54
N TRP A 357 -7.16 1.36 -10.57
CA TRP A 357 -8.01 0.18 -10.57
C TRP A 357 -8.95 0.18 -11.77
N LYS A 358 -9.58 1.31 -12.10
CA LYS A 358 -10.48 1.42 -13.26
C LYS A 358 -9.77 1.17 -14.58
N VAL A 359 -8.55 1.70 -14.77
CA VAL A 359 -7.73 1.41 -15.96
C VAL A 359 -7.47 -0.09 -16.11
N SER A 360 -7.27 -0.80 -15.00
CA SER A 360 -7.02 -2.24 -15.00
C SER A 360 -8.31 -3.08 -15.17
N ASN A 361 -9.48 -2.48 -14.96
CA ASN A 361 -10.79 -3.13 -14.93
C ASN A 361 -11.84 -2.28 -15.69
N SER A 362 -11.56 -1.94 -16.95
CA SER A 362 -12.31 -0.93 -17.71
C SER A 362 -13.81 -1.20 -17.81
N GLU A 363 -14.21 -2.47 -17.92
CA GLU A 363 -15.62 -2.89 -18.09
C GLU A 363 -16.37 -3.05 -16.76
N VAL A 364 -15.67 -3.06 -15.62
CA VAL A 364 -16.28 -3.27 -14.30
C VAL A 364 -16.67 -1.92 -13.70
N GLU A 365 -17.96 -1.75 -13.38
CA GLU A 365 -18.48 -0.54 -12.72
C GLU A 365 -18.63 -0.71 -11.20
N ASP A 366 -18.84 -1.93 -10.71
CA ASP A 366 -19.02 -2.19 -9.29
C ASP A 366 -17.66 -2.24 -8.59
N LEU A 367 -17.52 -1.42 -7.55
CA LEU A 367 -16.30 -1.32 -6.77
C LEU A 367 -16.23 -2.47 -5.75
N PRO A 368 -15.08 -3.14 -5.60
CA PRO A 368 -14.88 -4.12 -4.54
C PRO A 368 -14.95 -3.43 -3.15
N PRO A 369 -15.31 -4.15 -2.08
CA PRO A 369 -15.54 -3.58 -0.75
C PRO A 369 -14.38 -2.72 -0.21
N GLN A 370 -13.13 -3.10 -0.45
CA GLN A 370 -11.97 -2.32 -0.02
C GLN A 370 -11.89 -0.97 -0.74
N LEU A 371 -12.29 -0.91 -2.02
CA LEU A 371 -12.34 0.33 -2.78
C LEU A 371 -13.58 1.17 -2.44
N ASN A 372 -14.68 0.57 -2.00
CA ASN A 372 -15.79 1.33 -1.40
C ASN A 372 -15.36 2.05 -0.12
N LYS A 373 -14.63 1.36 0.79
CA LYS A 373 -14.05 2.00 1.98
C LYS A 373 -13.12 3.15 1.60
N LEU A 374 -12.27 2.95 0.59
CA LEU A 374 -11.38 3.99 0.09
C LEU A 374 -12.12 5.19 -0.52
N ALA A 375 -13.12 4.94 -1.36
CA ALA A 375 -13.93 5.98 -1.99
C ALA A 375 -14.68 6.82 -0.95
N TYR A 376 -15.24 6.16 0.08
CA TYR A 376 -15.84 6.83 1.24
C TYR A 376 -14.84 7.76 1.95
N ILE A 377 -13.62 7.28 2.23
CA ILE A 377 -12.56 8.08 2.88
C ILE A 377 -12.24 9.32 2.04
N CYS A 378 -12.09 9.16 0.72
CA CYS A 378 -11.83 10.25 -0.21
C CYS A 378 -12.99 11.26 -0.24
N LEU A 379 -14.23 10.78 -0.35
CA LEU A 379 -15.42 11.64 -0.41
C LEU A 379 -15.54 12.49 0.86
N ARG A 380 -15.34 11.88 2.03
CA ARG A 380 -15.37 12.58 3.32
C ARG A 380 -14.29 13.66 3.40
N LEU A 381 -13.07 13.39 2.93
CA LEU A 381 -12.01 14.42 2.92
C LEU A 381 -12.38 15.59 2.01
N LEU A 382 -13.00 15.32 0.86
CA LEU A 382 -13.46 16.37 -0.06
C LEU A 382 -14.63 17.17 0.53
N GLN A 383 -15.58 16.53 1.21
CA GLN A 383 -16.66 17.23 1.92
C GLN A 383 -16.09 18.17 3.00
N ASN A 384 -15.15 17.70 3.83
CA ASN A 384 -14.51 18.52 4.86
C ASN A 384 -13.68 19.65 4.25
N ALA A 385 -12.96 19.40 3.15
CA ALA A 385 -12.23 20.43 2.42
C ALA A 385 -13.18 21.50 1.85
N ARG A 386 -14.33 21.10 1.31
CA ARG A 386 -15.37 22.02 0.81
C ARG A 386 -15.91 22.90 1.94
N GLU A 387 -16.26 22.33 3.08
CA GLU A 387 -16.76 23.07 4.25
C GLU A 387 -15.72 24.07 4.77
N LEU A 388 -14.45 23.66 4.83
CA LEU A 388 -13.34 24.54 5.23
C LEU A 388 -13.28 25.78 4.36
N VAL A 389 -13.33 25.64 3.03
CA VAL A 389 -13.18 26.77 2.11
C VAL A 389 -14.44 27.61 1.95
N SER A 390 -15.63 27.00 1.99
CA SER A 390 -16.90 27.68 1.73
C SER A 390 -17.54 28.27 2.99
N MET A 391 -17.43 27.56 4.12
CA MET A 391 -18.16 27.89 5.35
C MET A 391 -17.25 28.29 6.51
N ARG A 392 -15.93 28.13 6.38
CA ARG A 392 -14.96 28.36 7.47
C ARG A 392 -15.30 27.58 8.74
N THR A 393 -15.79 26.36 8.55
CA THR A 393 -16.13 25.43 9.63
C THR A 393 -15.92 23.99 9.14
N LEU A 394 -16.07 23.03 10.04
CA LEU A 394 -16.08 21.61 9.73
C LEU A 394 -17.28 20.95 10.38
N GLN A 395 -18.09 20.25 9.60
CA GLN A 395 -19.16 19.38 10.09
C GLN A 395 -18.66 17.95 10.15
N VAL A 396 -17.90 17.65 11.21
CA VAL A 396 -17.28 16.34 11.38
C VAL A 396 -18.34 15.27 11.66
N TYR A 397 -19.19 15.47 12.67
CA TYR A 397 -20.32 14.57 12.93
C TYR A 397 -21.52 15.00 12.09
N ARG A 398 -21.95 14.14 11.15
CA ARG A 398 -23.04 14.45 10.22
C ARG A 398 -24.38 13.98 10.77
N SER A 399 -25.42 14.80 10.66
CA SER A 399 -26.77 14.43 11.13
C SER A 399 -27.34 13.30 10.26
N GLU A 400 -28.26 12.51 10.83
CA GLU A 400 -28.80 11.32 10.15
C GLU A 400 -29.52 11.64 8.85
N ASP A 401 -30.14 12.81 8.78
CA ASP A 401 -30.91 13.38 7.69
C ASP A 401 -30.07 14.18 6.68
N SER A 402 -28.75 14.35 6.91
CA SER A 402 -27.94 15.13 5.99
C SER A 402 -27.69 14.39 4.67
N LEU A 403 -27.74 15.15 3.57
CA LEU A 403 -27.44 14.63 2.24
C LEU A 403 -26.00 14.11 2.19
N GLU A 404 -25.05 14.86 2.78
CA GLU A 404 -23.64 14.50 2.82
C GLU A 404 -23.42 13.15 3.50
N ARG A 405 -24.12 12.87 4.61
CA ARG A 405 -24.04 11.57 5.29
C ARG A 405 -24.61 10.45 4.44
N THR A 406 -25.75 10.70 3.80
CA THR A 406 -26.40 9.72 2.92
C THR A 406 -25.48 9.33 1.76
N GLU A 407 -24.85 10.32 1.12
CA GLU A 407 -23.87 10.08 0.05
C GLU A 407 -22.67 9.27 0.56
N LEU A 408 -22.12 9.61 1.74
CA LEU A 408 -21.02 8.85 2.35
C LEU A 408 -21.39 7.39 2.60
N LEU A 409 -22.58 7.13 3.16
CA LEU A 409 -23.06 5.78 3.45
C LEU A 409 -23.35 5.00 2.17
N ASP A 410 -23.95 5.62 1.16
CA ASP A 410 -24.23 4.97 -0.12
C ASP A 410 -22.94 4.56 -0.85
N VAL A 411 -21.90 5.40 -0.83
CA VAL A 411 -20.57 5.03 -1.33
C VAL A 411 -19.97 3.91 -0.49
N ARG A 412 -20.00 4.02 0.85
CA ARG A 412 -19.42 3.03 1.75
C ARG A 412 -20.05 1.64 1.58
N LEU A 413 -21.36 1.59 1.40
CA LEU A 413 -22.13 0.36 1.23
C LEU A 413 -22.10 -0.16 -0.23
N GLY A 414 -21.40 0.51 -1.14
CA GLY A 414 -21.28 0.11 -2.53
C GLY A 414 -22.57 0.25 -3.33
N LYS A 415 -23.50 1.14 -2.93
CA LYS A 415 -24.73 1.40 -3.67
C LYS A 415 -24.49 2.20 -4.95
N TYR A 416 -23.37 2.93 -5.03
CA TYR A 416 -22.98 3.69 -6.21
C TYR A 416 -21.92 2.96 -7.02
N LYS A 417 -22.16 2.93 -8.33
CA LYS A 417 -21.18 2.51 -9.34
C LYS A 417 -20.01 3.50 -9.40
N TYR A 418 -18.86 3.04 -9.89
CA TYR A 418 -17.66 3.85 -10.08
C TYR A 418 -17.95 5.21 -10.76
N SER A 419 -18.67 5.21 -11.87
CA SER A 419 -19.06 6.43 -12.60
C SER A 419 -19.78 7.46 -11.72
N LYS A 420 -20.74 7.02 -10.88
CA LYS A 420 -21.46 7.90 -9.96
C LYS A 420 -20.55 8.43 -8.85
N VAL A 421 -19.66 7.60 -8.31
CA VAL A 421 -18.66 8.02 -7.31
C VAL A 421 -17.76 9.11 -7.89
N MET A 422 -17.28 8.95 -9.12
CA MET A 422 -16.43 9.94 -9.78
C MET A 422 -17.15 11.27 -10.04
N LEU A 423 -18.44 11.24 -10.39
CA LEU A 423 -19.26 12.45 -10.52
C LEU A 423 -19.39 13.20 -9.18
N LEU A 424 -19.51 12.48 -8.06
CA LEU A 424 -19.52 13.11 -6.72
C LEU A 424 -18.18 13.78 -6.43
N PHE A 425 -17.06 13.11 -6.71
CA PHE A 425 -15.73 13.71 -6.55
C PHE A 425 -15.56 14.96 -7.40
N GLN A 426 -15.94 14.91 -8.68
CA GLN A 426 -15.87 16.06 -9.59
C GLN A 426 -16.70 17.23 -9.06
N ARG A 427 -17.94 16.98 -8.60
CA ARG A 427 -18.80 18.01 -8.00
C ARG A 427 -18.10 18.71 -6.83
N TYR A 428 -17.62 17.95 -5.84
CA TYR A 428 -16.94 18.55 -4.67
C TYR A 428 -15.65 19.26 -5.03
N LEU A 429 -14.88 18.74 -5.99
CA LEU A 429 -13.66 19.41 -6.46
C LEU A 429 -13.96 20.73 -7.15
N SER A 430 -15.00 20.79 -8.00
CA SER A 430 -15.43 22.05 -8.63
C SER A 430 -15.90 23.08 -7.60
N GLU A 431 -16.65 22.66 -6.58
CA GLU A 431 -17.08 23.53 -5.49
C GLU A 431 -15.88 24.05 -4.67
N ILE A 432 -14.90 23.20 -4.38
CA ILE A 432 -13.65 23.58 -3.72
C ILE A 432 -12.88 24.59 -4.56
N ASP A 433 -12.70 24.31 -5.85
CA ASP A 433 -11.93 25.17 -6.77
C ASP A 433 -12.53 26.57 -6.88
N SER A 434 -13.87 26.70 -6.79
CA SER A 434 -14.54 28.01 -6.80
C SER A 434 -14.30 28.87 -5.54
N HIS A 435 -13.81 28.28 -4.44
CA HIS A 435 -13.63 28.96 -3.15
C HIS A 435 -12.20 28.92 -2.60
N LYS A 436 -11.29 28.10 -3.15
CA LYS A 436 -9.95 27.86 -2.57
C LYS A 436 -9.09 29.12 -2.45
N ASP A 437 -9.28 30.10 -3.34
CA ASP A 437 -8.52 31.35 -3.32
C ASP A 437 -8.98 32.29 -2.20
N SER A 438 -10.16 32.03 -1.61
CA SER A 438 -10.62 32.77 -0.44
C SER A 438 -9.81 32.43 0.81
N ILE A 439 -9.17 31.25 0.87
CA ILE A 439 -8.47 30.79 2.07
C ILE A 439 -7.35 31.76 2.41
N GLU A 440 -7.46 32.39 3.58
CA GLU A 440 -6.40 33.26 4.07
C GLU A 440 -5.09 32.48 4.22
N ASN A 441 -3.97 33.14 3.91
CA ASN A 441 -2.64 32.57 4.17
C ASN A 441 -2.53 32.13 5.63
N ASP A 442 -1.68 31.14 5.91
CA ASP A 442 -1.59 30.50 7.22
C ASP A 442 -1.47 31.50 8.38
N LYS A 443 -2.59 31.77 9.06
CA LYS A 443 -2.68 32.59 10.29
C LYS A 443 -2.25 31.83 11.53
N ILE A 444 -1.35 30.87 11.36
CA ILE A 444 -0.92 30.00 12.46
C ILE A 444 -0.22 30.79 13.57
N TYR A 445 0.37 31.95 13.22
CA TYR A 445 0.94 32.89 14.18
C TYR A 445 -0.08 33.47 15.17
N GLU A 446 -1.38 33.48 14.84
CA GLU A 446 -2.44 33.91 15.77
C GLU A 446 -2.87 32.77 16.70
N ALA A 447 -2.93 31.54 16.18
CA ALA A 447 -3.32 30.37 16.95
C ALA A 447 -2.22 29.94 17.94
N LYS A 448 -0.94 30.04 17.51
CA LYS A 448 0.19 29.53 18.27
C LYS A 448 0.30 30.10 19.69
N PRO A 449 0.25 31.43 19.93
CA PRO A 449 0.33 31.96 21.29
C PRO A 449 -0.82 31.48 22.19
N MET A 450 -2.02 31.27 21.63
CA MET A 450 -3.18 30.78 22.37
C MET A 450 -2.99 29.31 22.76
N ILE A 451 -2.49 28.48 21.84
CA ILE A 451 -2.20 27.06 22.07
C ILE A 451 -1.04 26.90 23.06
N ASP A 452 0.03 27.68 22.90
CA ASP A 452 1.17 27.68 23.83
C ASP A 452 0.72 28.06 25.24
N LYS A 453 -0.08 29.13 25.37
CA LYS A 453 -0.65 29.56 26.65
C LYS A 453 -1.50 28.46 27.28
N TRP A 454 -2.39 27.84 26.49
CA TRP A 454 -3.23 26.75 26.96
C TRP A 454 -2.42 25.54 27.44
N LEU A 455 -1.39 25.14 26.68
CA LEU A 455 -0.50 24.04 27.03
C LEU A 455 0.26 24.34 28.33
N ILE A 456 0.83 25.54 28.46
CA ILE A 456 1.54 25.98 29.66
C ILE A 456 0.60 25.99 30.87
N SER A 457 -0.60 26.57 30.74
CA SER A 457 -1.59 26.58 31.82
C SER A 457 -1.98 25.17 32.27
N SER A 458 -2.15 24.23 31.35
CA SER A 458 -2.47 22.84 31.66
C SER A 458 -1.36 22.16 32.47
N ARG A 459 -0.08 22.43 32.14
CA ARG A 459 1.08 21.91 32.91
C ARG A 459 1.23 22.57 34.28
N LEU A 460 1.02 23.88 34.36
CA LEU A 460 1.07 24.60 35.63
C LEU A 460 0.03 24.09 36.62
N GLN A 461 -1.18 23.77 36.13
CA GLN A 461 -2.23 23.17 36.94
C GLN A 461 -1.80 21.80 37.52
N ASP A 462 -1.17 20.94 36.72
CA ASP A 462 -0.66 19.63 37.18
C ASP A 462 0.40 19.77 38.29
N LEU A 463 1.27 20.79 38.22
CA LEU A 463 2.22 21.09 39.30
C LEU A 463 1.54 21.60 40.57
N GLN A 464 0.46 22.38 40.44
CA GLN A 464 -0.30 22.93 41.57
C GLN A 464 -1.12 21.86 42.29
N GLU A 465 -1.70 20.92 41.53
CA GLU A 465 -2.47 19.78 42.07
C GLU A 465 -1.56 18.76 42.80
N ASN A 466 -0.23 18.82 42.58
CA ASN A 466 0.75 17.92 43.20
C ASN A 466 1.96 18.68 43.80
N PRO A 467 1.78 19.41 44.92
CA PRO A 467 2.79 20.33 45.45
C PRO A 467 4.10 19.65 45.89
N PHE A 468 4.06 18.36 46.28
CA PHE A 468 5.28 17.60 46.60
C PHE A 468 6.19 17.40 45.39
N ALA A 469 5.62 17.35 44.18
CA ALA A 469 6.38 17.25 42.94
C ALA A 469 7.10 18.57 42.61
N ALA A 470 6.50 19.72 42.94
CA ALA A 470 7.07 21.04 42.69
C ALA A 470 8.35 21.29 43.51
N SER A 471 8.40 20.83 44.76
CA SER A 471 9.60 20.95 45.60
C SER A 471 10.80 20.11 45.11
N LEU A 472 10.54 18.99 44.44
CA LEU A 472 11.57 18.09 43.90
C LEU A 472 12.22 18.59 42.60
N VAL A 473 11.48 19.38 41.80
CA VAL A 473 12.01 19.99 40.56
C VAL A 473 12.96 21.16 40.86
N LEU A 474 12.79 21.85 41.99
CA LEU A 474 13.68 22.96 42.39
C LEU A 474 14.98 22.50 43.08
N LEU A 475 15.07 21.22 43.44
CA LEU A 475 16.22 20.63 44.14
C LEU A 475 17.15 19.80 43.23
N LYS A 476 16.81 19.64 41.96
CA LYS A 476 17.63 19.01 40.91
C LYS A 476 18.00 20.06 39.88
#